data_AF-A0A7J7K0S4-F1
#
_entry.id   AF-A0A7J7K0S4-F1
#
_cell.length_a   1.000
_cell.length_b   1.000
_cell.length_c   1.000
_cell.angle_alpha   90.00
_cell.angle_beta   90.00
_cell.angle_gamma   90.00
#
_symmetry.space_group_name_H-M   'P 1'
#
loop_
_entity.id
_entity.type
_entity.pdbx_description
1 polymer ?
#
loop_
_entity_poly.entity_id
_entity_poly.type
_entity_poly.pdbx_seq_one_letter_code
_entity_poly.pdbx_strand_id
1 'polypeptide(L)'
;MKAALTHCHKSLLHQLARRLQKFPRFYFLSLEDVLHIVCNGYDLRQINNYIIKLFENIGELTYTEPDESEKNLFEITGVKSVLGEHLPLKQAIVCEGQIESWLPLLLSGITSALQTQLAVVMGAEVPLEDVPKKKAIRSAGSRKIVVHSSQGSRPTSKQKPMGKLPGSRAGRKAEDKRAQSQSRSKFQLRRLRLSRGPWTM
;
A
#
# COMPACT_ATOMS: atom_id res chain seq x y z
N MET A 1 -18.45 10.14 -49.57
CA MET A 1 -18.01 10.67 -48.25
C MET A 1 -18.92 10.27 -47.08
N LYS A 2 -20.25 10.15 -47.23
CA LYS A 2 -21.16 9.81 -46.09
C LYS A 2 -20.88 8.43 -45.45
N ALA A 3 -20.57 7.41 -46.24
CA ALA A 3 -20.32 6.05 -45.73
C ALA A 3 -19.12 5.96 -44.77
N ALA A 4 -18.00 6.62 -45.09
CA ALA A 4 -16.80 6.63 -44.24
C ALA A 4 -17.05 7.30 -42.88
N LEU A 5 -17.76 8.43 -42.86
CA LEU A 5 -18.16 9.11 -41.61
C LEU A 5 -19.05 8.21 -40.75
N THR A 6 -20.05 7.56 -41.35
CA THR A 6 -20.93 6.64 -40.60
C THR A 6 -20.20 5.43 -40.05
N HIS A 7 -19.20 4.93 -40.78
CA HIS A 7 -18.37 3.83 -40.30
C HIS A 7 -17.49 4.27 -39.13
N CYS A 8 -16.81 5.42 -39.26
CA CYS A 8 -16.01 6.01 -38.18
C CYS A 8 -16.85 6.22 -36.91
N HIS A 9 -18.05 6.80 -37.05
CA HIS A 9 -18.98 7.02 -35.95
C HIS A 9 -19.36 5.72 -35.24
N LYS A 10 -19.72 4.67 -35.99
CA LYS A 10 -20.07 3.35 -35.41
C LYS A 10 -18.88 2.71 -34.67
N SER A 11 -17.69 2.77 -35.26
CA SER A 11 -16.48 2.23 -34.66
C SER A 11 -16.11 2.97 -33.36
N LEU A 12 -16.26 4.30 -33.33
CA LEU A 12 -16.05 5.11 -32.13
C LEU A 12 -17.03 4.72 -31.02
N LEU A 13 -18.33 4.64 -31.32
CA LEU A 13 -19.34 4.22 -30.35
C LEU A 13 -19.05 2.83 -29.79
N HIS A 14 -18.65 1.88 -30.64
CA HIS A 14 -18.31 0.53 -30.21
C HIS A 14 -17.11 0.51 -29.24
N GLN A 15 -16.06 1.28 -29.53
CA GLN A 15 -14.90 1.39 -28.63
C GLN A 15 -15.27 2.03 -27.30
N LEU A 16 -16.06 3.11 -27.32
CA LEU A 16 -16.52 3.74 -26.09
C LEU A 16 -17.38 2.79 -25.25
N ALA A 17 -18.34 2.10 -25.86
CA ALA A 17 -19.17 1.10 -25.16
C ALA A 17 -18.31 0.05 -24.44
N ARG A 18 -17.21 -0.42 -25.05
CA ARG A 18 -16.28 -1.36 -24.41
C ARG A 18 -15.57 -0.77 -23.19
N ARG A 19 -15.20 0.51 -23.24
CA ARG A 19 -14.59 1.23 -22.12
C ARG A 19 -15.61 1.50 -21.00
N LEU A 20 -16.84 1.87 -21.35
CA LEU A 20 -17.96 2.07 -20.41
C LEU A 20 -18.28 0.81 -19.57
N GLN A 21 -18.14 -0.38 -20.15
CA GLN A 21 -18.34 -1.65 -19.43
C GLN A 21 -17.36 -1.84 -18.26
N LYS A 22 -16.16 -1.23 -18.32
CA LYS A 22 -15.17 -1.31 -17.23
C LYS A 22 -15.51 -0.37 -16.07
N PHE A 23 -16.12 0.78 -16.35
CA PHE A 23 -16.48 1.77 -15.34
C PHE A 23 -17.91 2.30 -15.57
N PRO A 24 -18.92 1.68 -14.92
CA PRO A 24 -20.33 1.98 -15.18
C PRO A 24 -20.76 3.43 -14.93
N ARG A 25 -20.03 4.23 -14.14
CA ARG A 25 -20.44 5.62 -13.87
C ARG A 25 -20.41 6.51 -15.10
N PHE A 26 -19.65 6.13 -16.14
CA PHE A 26 -19.65 6.86 -17.38
C PHE A 26 -20.99 6.82 -18.14
N TYR A 27 -21.92 5.91 -17.80
CA TYR A 27 -23.28 5.93 -18.37
C TYR A 27 -24.10 7.17 -17.99
N PHE A 28 -23.70 7.89 -16.94
CA PHE A 28 -24.36 9.12 -16.51
C PHE A 28 -23.84 10.37 -17.24
N LEU A 29 -22.81 10.21 -18.07
CA LEU A 29 -22.22 11.31 -18.83
C LEU A 29 -22.73 11.35 -20.26
N SER A 30 -22.66 12.54 -20.87
CA SER A 30 -22.90 12.69 -22.30
C SER A 30 -21.81 11.99 -23.12
N LEU A 31 -22.12 11.60 -24.36
CA LEU A 31 -21.15 10.97 -25.25
C LEU A 31 -19.90 11.85 -25.47
N GLU A 32 -20.10 13.16 -25.57
CA GLU A 32 -19.04 14.15 -25.73
C GLU A 32 -18.13 14.20 -24.48
N ASP A 33 -18.72 14.26 -23.29
CA ASP A 33 -17.97 14.24 -22.02
C ASP A 33 -17.17 12.95 -21.89
N VAL A 34 -17.79 11.79 -22.17
CA VAL A 34 -17.10 10.49 -22.14
C VAL A 34 -15.92 10.49 -23.10
N LEU A 35 -16.12 10.95 -24.34
CA LEU A 35 -15.05 10.99 -25.34
C LEU A 35 -13.89 11.86 -24.85
N HIS A 36 -14.18 13.04 -24.31
CA HIS A 36 -13.17 13.96 -23.82
C HIS A 36 -12.34 13.35 -22.68
N ILE A 37 -13.00 12.71 -21.71
CA ILE A 37 -12.36 12.01 -20.59
C ILE A 37 -11.49 10.84 -21.08
N VAL A 38 -12.00 10.06 -22.03
CA VAL A 38 -11.33 8.88 -22.61
C VAL A 38 -10.10 9.27 -23.42
N CYS A 39 -10.17 10.39 -24.14
CA CYS A 39 -9.09 10.91 -24.98
C CYS A 39 -8.00 11.62 -24.16
N ASN A 40 -8.39 12.39 -23.15
CA ASN A 40 -7.47 13.17 -22.30
C ASN A 40 -7.18 12.49 -20.95
N GLY A 41 -7.40 11.17 -20.88
CA GLY A 41 -7.31 10.36 -19.66
C GLY A 41 -5.93 10.28 -18.98
N TYR A 42 -4.90 10.86 -19.60
CA TYR A 42 -3.53 10.95 -19.10
C TYR A 42 -3.21 12.28 -18.43
N ASP A 43 -4.04 13.31 -18.60
CA ASP A 43 -3.84 14.64 -18.04
C ASP A 43 -4.86 14.91 -16.94
N LEU A 44 -4.41 14.83 -15.68
CA LEU A 44 -5.29 15.09 -14.54
C LEU A 44 -5.85 16.50 -14.52
N ARG A 45 -5.15 17.49 -15.09
CA ARG A 45 -5.63 18.88 -15.11
C ARG A 45 -6.95 18.99 -15.88
N GLN A 46 -7.07 18.26 -16.98
CA GLN A 46 -8.29 18.22 -17.77
C GLN A 46 -9.35 17.34 -17.12
N ILE A 47 -8.97 16.17 -16.61
CA ILE A 47 -9.90 15.21 -15.99
C ILE A 47 -10.55 15.79 -14.74
N ASN A 48 -9.81 16.57 -13.96
CA ASN A 48 -10.28 17.21 -12.72
C ASN A 48 -11.59 18.01 -12.94
N ASN A 49 -11.75 18.66 -14.09
CA ASN A 49 -12.97 19.40 -14.45
C ASN A 49 -14.20 18.51 -14.62
N TYR A 50 -14.00 17.23 -14.93
CA TYR A 50 -15.07 16.25 -15.12
C TYR A 50 -15.36 15.43 -13.85
N ILE A 51 -14.52 15.52 -12.82
CA ILE A 51 -14.67 14.73 -11.58
C ILE A 51 -15.99 15.03 -10.89
N ILE A 52 -16.40 16.30 -10.85
CA ILE A 52 -17.70 16.71 -10.30
C ILE A 52 -18.90 16.08 -11.02
N LYS A 53 -18.76 15.76 -12.31
CA LYS A 53 -19.80 15.05 -13.07
C LYS A 53 -19.76 13.54 -12.84
N LEU A 54 -18.60 12.97 -12.49
CA LEU A 54 -18.38 11.53 -12.27
C LEU A 54 -18.73 11.07 -10.87
N PHE A 55 -18.54 11.94 -9.89
CA PHE A 55 -18.67 11.64 -8.47
C PHE A 55 -19.58 12.66 -7.79
N GLU A 56 -20.60 12.17 -7.10
CA GLU A 56 -21.43 13.02 -6.26
C GLU A 56 -20.62 13.52 -5.05
N ASN A 57 -20.76 14.81 -4.73
CA ASN A 57 -20.11 15.49 -3.61
C ASN A 57 -18.57 15.55 -3.63
N ILE A 58 -17.93 15.16 -4.74
CA ILE A 58 -16.50 15.40 -4.95
C ILE A 58 -16.34 16.55 -5.93
N GLY A 59 -15.68 17.63 -5.50
CA GLY A 59 -15.45 18.81 -6.32
C GLY A 59 -14.15 18.71 -7.12
N GLU A 60 -13.04 18.38 -6.45
CA GLU A 60 -11.71 18.48 -7.03
C GLU A 60 -10.79 17.36 -6.51
N LEU A 61 -9.81 16.94 -7.31
CA LEU A 61 -8.72 16.08 -6.89
C LEU A 61 -7.50 16.91 -6.49
N THR A 62 -6.85 16.50 -5.42
CA THR A 62 -5.54 17.04 -5.02
C THR A 62 -4.47 16.07 -5.53
N TYR A 63 -3.55 16.56 -6.35
CA TYR A 63 -2.51 15.75 -6.98
C TYR A 63 -1.17 16.47 -7.00
N THR A 64 -0.10 15.68 -7.05
CA THR A 64 1.26 16.15 -7.31
C THR A 64 1.52 16.06 -8.80
N GLU A 65 2.06 17.13 -9.36
CA GLU A 65 2.43 17.17 -10.78
C GLU A 65 3.73 16.39 -11.01
N PRO A 66 3.86 15.70 -12.15
CA PRO A 66 5.09 15.01 -12.50
C PRO A 66 6.27 15.98 -12.64
N ASP A 67 7.46 15.55 -12.23
CA ASP A 67 8.72 16.23 -12.55
C ASP A 67 8.98 16.18 -14.07
N GLU A 68 9.79 17.12 -14.58
CA GLU A 68 10.15 17.26 -16.01
C GLU A 68 10.63 15.96 -16.69
N SER A 69 11.16 15.02 -15.91
CA SER A 69 11.66 13.72 -16.36
C SER A 69 10.56 12.69 -16.64
N GLU A 70 9.40 12.78 -15.96
CA GLU A 70 8.33 11.77 -15.98
C GLU A 70 7.04 12.34 -16.55
N LYS A 71 7.07 12.67 -17.85
CA LYS A 71 5.92 13.28 -18.55
C LYS A 71 4.64 12.44 -18.33
N ASN A 72 3.65 13.06 -17.68
CA ASN A 72 2.29 12.55 -17.42
C ASN A 72 2.13 11.53 -16.28
N LEU A 73 3.09 11.40 -15.36
CA LEU A 73 2.89 10.59 -14.16
C LEU A 73 2.31 11.44 -13.02
N PHE A 74 0.99 11.60 -13.00
CA PHE A 74 0.34 12.31 -11.90
C PHE A 74 0.06 11.39 -10.72
N GLU A 75 0.24 11.90 -9.51
CA GLU A 75 -0.09 11.18 -8.27
C GLU A 75 -1.21 11.90 -7.51
N ILE A 76 -2.35 11.24 -7.31
CA ILE A 76 -3.47 11.79 -6.52
C ILE A 76 -3.16 11.55 -5.05
N THR A 77 -3.08 12.63 -4.27
CA THR A 77 -2.77 12.60 -2.83
C THR A 77 -4.02 12.81 -1.97
N GLY A 78 -5.08 13.38 -2.53
CA GLY A 78 -6.28 13.74 -1.78
C GLY A 78 -7.45 14.10 -2.67
N VAL A 79 -8.58 14.35 -2.03
CA VAL A 79 -9.83 14.73 -2.69
C VAL A 79 -10.45 15.89 -1.92
N LYS A 80 -11.07 16.83 -2.63
CA LYS A 80 -11.78 17.96 -2.08
C LYS A 80 -13.28 17.84 -2.38
N SER A 81 -14.10 17.94 -1.35
CA SER A 81 -15.57 17.98 -1.46
C SER A 81 -16.04 19.25 -2.15
N VAL A 82 -17.25 19.22 -2.71
CA VAL A 82 -17.93 20.42 -3.24
C VAL A 82 -18.12 21.49 -2.15
N LEU A 83 -18.24 21.08 -0.89
CA LEU A 83 -18.34 21.97 0.27
C LEU A 83 -16.97 22.50 0.75
N GLY A 84 -15.88 22.11 0.08
CA GLY A 84 -14.52 22.58 0.39
C GLY A 84 -13.76 21.74 1.41
N GLU A 85 -14.34 20.67 1.94
CA GLU A 85 -13.66 19.74 2.85
C GLU A 85 -12.55 18.98 2.12
N HIS A 86 -11.38 18.86 2.74
CA HIS A 86 -10.26 18.11 2.17
C HIS A 86 -10.10 16.76 2.85
N LEU A 87 -10.12 15.70 2.05
CA LEU A 87 -9.91 14.32 2.46
C LEU A 87 -8.55 13.82 1.93
N PRO A 88 -7.52 13.69 2.79
CA PRO A 88 -6.26 13.10 2.38
C PRO A 88 -6.41 11.58 2.18
N LEU A 89 -5.82 11.06 1.11
CA LEU A 89 -5.74 9.63 0.87
C LEU A 89 -4.58 9.04 1.68
N LYS A 90 -4.75 7.81 2.18
CA LYS A 90 -3.68 7.10 2.89
C LYS A 90 -2.47 6.81 2.01
N GLN A 91 -2.75 6.40 0.79
CA GLN A 91 -1.76 6.07 -0.21
C GLN A 91 -2.03 6.92 -1.45
N ALA A 92 -0.97 7.53 -1.98
CA ALA A 92 -1.04 8.26 -3.22
C ALA A 92 -1.36 7.29 -4.37
N ILE A 93 -2.23 7.72 -5.28
CA ILE A 93 -2.69 6.89 -6.40
C ILE A 93 -2.03 7.39 -7.67
N VAL A 94 -1.16 6.54 -8.23
CA VAL A 94 -0.48 6.82 -9.48
C VAL A 94 -1.45 6.68 -10.64
N CYS A 95 -1.60 7.74 -11.43
CA CYS A 95 -2.49 7.79 -12.59
C CYS A 95 -1.79 7.26 -13.83
N GLU A 96 -1.46 5.97 -13.81
CA GLU A 96 -0.79 5.31 -14.93
C GLU A 96 -1.79 4.65 -15.89
N GLY A 97 -1.63 4.94 -17.19
CA GLY A 97 -2.37 4.29 -18.26
C GLY A 97 -3.75 4.90 -18.54
N GLN A 98 -4.73 4.05 -18.81
CA GLN A 98 -6.08 4.48 -19.17
C GLN A 98 -6.89 4.88 -17.93
N ILE A 99 -7.77 5.86 -18.05
CA ILE A 99 -8.58 6.33 -16.91
C ILE A 99 -9.38 5.22 -16.19
N GLU A 100 -9.81 4.18 -16.90
CA GLU A 100 -10.56 3.07 -16.32
C GLU A 100 -9.72 2.17 -15.41
N SER A 101 -8.38 2.22 -15.48
CA SER A 101 -7.52 1.42 -14.60
C SER A 101 -7.43 2.03 -13.20
N TRP A 102 -7.28 3.36 -13.12
CA TRP A 102 -7.02 4.05 -11.86
C TRP A 102 -8.27 4.62 -11.18
N LEU A 103 -9.36 4.90 -11.91
CA LEU A 103 -10.62 5.37 -11.29
C LEU A 103 -11.20 4.41 -10.22
N PRO A 104 -11.19 3.07 -10.44
CA PRO A 104 -11.60 2.13 -9.40
C PRO A 104 -10.70 2.17 -8.15
N LEU A 105 -9.40 2.41 -8.34
CA LEU A 105 -8.45 2.56 -7.23
C LEU A 105 -8.75 3.82 -6.44
N LEU A 106 -9.06 4.93 -7.12
CA LEU A 106 -9.48 6.18 -6.48
C LEU A 106 -10.72 5.98 -5.60
N LEU A 107 -11.74 5.30 -6.10
CA LEU A 107 -12.94 5.01 -5.34
C LEU A 107 -12.66 4.17 -4.09
N SER A 108 -11.82 3.14 -4.23
CA SER A 108 -11.37 2.31 -3.12
C SER A 108 -10.61 3.13 -2.07
N GLY A 109 -9.69 4.00 -2.53
CA GLY A 109 -8.93 4.91 -1.69
C GLY A 109 -9.81 5.87 -0.88
N ILE A 110 -10.80 6.49 -1.53
CA ILE A 110 -11.77 7.38 -0.86
C ILE A 110 -12.58 6.61 0.19
N THR A 111 -13.09 5.43 -0.17
CA THR A 111 -13.90 4.60 0.75
C THR A 111 -13.08 4.20 1.98
N SER A 112 -11.83 3.75 1.77
CA SER A 112 -10.90 3.39 2.83
C SER A 112 -10.54 4.59 3.72
N ALA A 113 -10.30 5.76 3.13
CA ALA A 113 -10.04 6.99 3.87
C ALA A 113 -11.22 7.37 4.76
N LEU A 114 -12.45 7.36 4.22
CA LEU A 114 -13.68 7.66 4.97
C LEU A 114 -13.94 6.65 6.10
N GLN A 115 -13.79 5.35 5.82
CA GLN A 115 -13.91 4.30 6.84
C GLN A 115 -12.91 4.49 7.98
N THR A 116 -11.71 4.97 7.66
CA THR A 116 -10.68 5.25 8.67
C THR A 116 -11.04 6.46 9.49
N GLN A 117 -11.49 7.55 8.88
CA GLN A 117 -11.94 8.72 9.61
C GLN A 117 -13.10 8.37 10.56
N LEU A 118 -14.05 7.55 10.09
CA LEU A 118 -15.13 7.05 10.92
C LEU A 118 -14.62 6.17 12.08
N ALA A 119 -13.70 5.25 11.81
CA ALA A 119 -13.11 4.39 12.84
C ALA A 119 -12.38 5.20 13.93
N VAL A 120 -11.64 6.24 13.54
CA VAL A 120 -10.96 7.16 14.45
C VAL A 120 -11.95 7.87 15.36
N VAL A 121 -13.06 8.39 14.79
CA VAL A 121 -14.12 9.05 15.57
C VAL A 121 -14.82 8.08 16.52
N MET A 122 -14.98 6.82 16.12
CA MET A 122 -15.62 5.77 16.93
C MET A 122 -14.69 5.17 18.01
N GLY A 123 -13.46 5.66 18.14
CA GLY A 123 -12.50 5.20 19.15
C GLY A 123 -11.88 3.82 18.88
N ALA A 124 -12.01 3.31 17.64
CA ALA A 124 -11.29 2.12 17.21
C ALA A 124 -9.86 2.53 16.88
N GLU A 125 -8.91 2.19 17.75
CA GLU A 125 -7.50 2.50 17.53
C GLU A 125 -7.00 1.87 16.23
N VAL A 126 -6.79 2.71 15.22
CA VAL A 126 -6.11 2.31 13.99
C VAL A 126 -4.65 2.05 14.37
N PRO A 127 -4.08 0.86 14.05
CA PRO A 127 -2.67 0.61 14.27
C PRO A 127 -1.86 1.73 13.64
N LEU A 128 -1.08 2.43 14.47
CA LEU A 128 -0.16 3.48 14.07
C LEU A 128 0.73 2.93 12.95
N GLU A 129 0.51 3.38 11.72
CA GLU A 129 1.57 3.31 10.71
C GLU A 129 2.72 4.15 11.23
N ASP A 130 3.88 3.52 11.43
CA ASP A 130 5.12 4.15 11.81
C ASP A 130 5.50 5.20 10.76
N VAL A 131 5.00 6.42 10.90
CA VAL A 131 5.59 7.58 10.23
C VAL A 131 7.00 7.69 10.80
N PRO A 132 8.06 7.46 10.01
CA PRO A 132 9.42 7.57 10.52
C PRO A 132 9.65 9.03 10.88
N LYS A 133 9.52 9.36 12.16
CA LYS A 133 9.86 10.66 12.73
C LYS A 133 11.37 10.85 12.54
N LYS A 134 11.80 11.38 11.40
CA LYS A 134 13.15 11.91 11.22
C LYS A 134 13.29 13.17 12.08
N LYS A 135 13.39 12.99 13.39
CA LYS A 135 13.92 14.02 14.27
C LYS A 135 15.44 14.04 14.07
N ALA A 136 15.90 14.91 13.18
CA ALA A 136 17.30 15.24 13.08
C ALA A 136 17.71 16.00 14.34
N ILE A 137 18.35 15.31 15.30
CA ILE A 137 19.02 15.98 16.41
C ILE A 137 20.30 16.60 15.85
N ARG A 138 20.23 17.86 15.44
CA ARG A 138 21.43 18.66 15.18
C ARG A 138 21.91 19.17 16.54
N SER A 139 22.84 18.46 17.18
CA SER A 139 23.61 19.08 18.26
C SER A 139 24.50 20.14 17.62
N ALA A 140 24.24 21.41 17.93
CA ALA A 140 25.16 22.47 17.61
C ALA A 140 26.44 22.25 18.44
N GLY A 141 27.53 21.90 17.77
CA GLY A 141 28.87 21.98 18.33
C GLY A 141 29.21 20.93 19.38
N SER A 142 29.47 19.69 18.96
CA SER A 142 30.40 18.82 19.70
C SER A 142 31.08 17.86 18.74
N ARG A 143 32.42 17.82 18.82
CA ARG A 143 33.33 17.02 17.98
C ARG A 143 32.91 15.55 17.97
N LYS A 144 32.95 14.92 16.79
CA LYS A 144 32.75 13.48 16.59
C LYS A 144 33.82 12.72 17.38
N ILE A 145 33.42 12.01 18.44
CA ILE A 145 34.30 11.08 19.17
C ILE A 145 33.93 9.67 18.72
N VAL A 146 34.90 8.94 18.19
CA VAL A 146 34.79 7.51 17.90
C VAL A 146 35.02 6.77 19.22
N VAL A 147 33.98 6.11 19.74
CA VAL A 147 34.09 5.27 20.94
C VAL A 147 34.30 3.83 20.50
N HIS A 148 35.48 3.28 20.75
CA HIS A 148 35.73 1.84 20.71
C HIS A 148 35.15 1.20 21.98
N SER A 149 34.23 0.25 21.82
CA SER A 149 33.66 -0.51 22.92
C SER A 149 34.60 -1.64 23.34
N SER A 150 35.37 -1.44 24.41
CA SER A 150 35.91 -2.53 25.23
C SER A 150 35.41 -2.32 26.67
N GLN A 151 34.27 -2.92 27.01
CA GLN A 151 33.75 -2.93 28.37
C GLN A 151 34.37 -4.12 29.12
N GLY A 152 35.41 -3.83 29.89
CA GLY A 152 35.90 -4.67 30.98
C GLY A 152 35.07 -4.42 32.24
N SER A 153 34.77 -5.52 32.93
CA SER A 153 34.00 -5.60 34.17
C SER A 153 34.71 -4.95 35.37
N ARG A 154 33.95 -4.33 36.28
CA ARG A 154 34.26 -4.33 37.72
C ARG A 154 33.02 -4.12 38.61
N PRO A 155 33.06 -4.58 39.88
CA PRO A 155 31.91 -5.10 40.59
C PRO A 155 31.41 -4.16 41.71
N THR A 156 30.18 -4.39 42.18
CA THR A 156 29.73 -3.86 43.48
C THR A 156 29.19 -5.00 44.34
N SER A 157 29.77 -5.15 45.53
CA SER A 157 29.29 -6.01 46.60
C SER A 157 28.54 -5.16 47.63
N LYS A 158 27.34 -5.58 48.04
CA LYS A 158 26.81 -5.40 49.41
C LYS A 158 25.82 -6.53 49.74
N GLN A 159 25.92 -6.96 50.99
CA GLN A 159 25.43 -8.19 51.62
C GLN A 159 23.94 -8.19 51.99
N LYS A 160 23.33 -9.38 52.08
CA LYS A 160 22.43 -9.82 53.17
C LYS A 160 22.19 -11.36 53.14
N PRO A 161 21.65 -12.01 54.19
CA PRO A 161 22.40 -12.93 55.06
C PRO A 161 21.98 -14.42 54.96
N MET A 162 22.80 -15.27 55.57
CA MET A 162 22.67 -16.72 55.70
C MET A 162 21.44 -17.21 56.49
N GLY A 163 20.87 -18.32 56.04
CA GLY A 163 20.67 -19.50 56.89
C GLY A 163 19.26 -20.11 56.96
N LYS A 164 19.06 -21.28 56.34
CA LYS A 164 18.79 -22.56 57.03
C LYS A 164 18.78 -23.76 56.05
N LEU A 165 19.25 -24.89 56.56
CA LEU A 165 19.65 -26.16 55.94
C LEU A 165 18.49 -27.20 55.85
N PRO A 166 18.69 -28.39 55.25
CA PRO A 166 17.72 -29.11 54.41
C PRO A 166 16.95 -30.24 55.12
N GLY A 167 15.92 -30.78 54.46
CA GLY A 167 15.20 -31.96 54.91
C GLY A 167 14.55 -32.73 53.76
N SER A 168 15.00 -33.97 53.59
CA SER A 168 14.61 -34.98 52.60
C SER A 168 13.13 -35.40 52.62
N ARG A 169 12.58 -35.78 51.47
CA ARG A 169 11.86 -37.08 51.34
C ARG A 169 11.66 -37.53 49.89
N ALA A 170 12.05 -38.78 49.65
CA ALA A 170 11.82 -39.57 48.45
C ALA A 170 10.36 -40.09 48.37
N GLY A 171 9.88 -40.37 47.16
CA GLY A 171 8.65 -41.13 46.91
C GLY A 171 8.42 -41.42 45.43
N ARG A 172 8.36 -42.71 45.08
CA ARG A 172 8.35 -43.32 43.72
C ARG A 172 6.93 -43.57 43.19
N LYS A 173 6.78 -43.67 41.85
CA LYS A 173 6.08 -44.71 41.02
C LYS A 173 5.66 -44.10 39.66
N ALA A 174 6.18 -44.56 38.50
CA ALA A 174 5.78 -45.74 37.68
C ALA A 174 4.42 -45.54 36.96
N GLU A 175 4.41 -45.28 35.64
CA GLU A 175 4.07 -46.21 34.51
C GLU A 175 2.55 -46.51 34.42
N ASP A 176 1.80 -46.52 33.31
CA ASP A 176 2.11 -46.83 31.90
C ASP A 176 0.86 -46.59 30.99
N LYS A 177 1.04 -46.67 29.67
CA LYS A 177 0.08 -46.89 28.54
C LYS A 177 -0.66 -45.68 27.93
N ARG A 178 -0.39 -45.25 26.68
CA ARG A 178 -0.44 -45.87 25.32
C ARG A 178 -1.82 -45.72 24.64
N ALA A 179 -1.88 -44.84 23.64
CA ALA A 179 -2.61 -44.98 22.37
C ALA A 179 -2.08 -43.90 21.39
N GLN A 180 -1.19 -44.26 20.45
CA GLN A 180 -1.45 -44.68 19.05
C GLN A 180 -1.72 -43.51 18.08
N SER A 181 -0.72 -43.23 17.23
CA SER A 181 -0.76 -43.37 15.75
C SER A 181 -1.19 -42.08 15.04
N GLN A 182 -0.59 -41.59 13.95
CA GLN A 182 0.23 -42.26 12.96
C GLN A 182 1.02 -41.20 12.15
N SER A 183 2.32 -41.45 12.04
CA SER A 183 3.23 -41.17 10.92
C SER A 183 2.62 -40.60 9.63
N ARG A 184 3.22 -39.52 9.10
CA ARG A 184 3.88 -39.59 7.79
C ARG A 184 4.90 -38.47 7.59
N SER A 185 6.14 -38.92 7.71
CA SER A 185 7.36 -38.25 7.32
C SER A 185 7.50 -38.19 5.79
N LYS A 186 8.45 -37.33 5.34
CA LYS A 186 9.15 -37.35 4.03
C LYS A 186 8.56 -36.52 2.89
N PHE A 187 9.08 -35.31 2.75
CA PHE A 187 9.55 -34.77 1.46
C PHE A 187 11.06 -34.52 1.62
N GLN A 188 11.90 -35.55 1.50
CA GLN A 188 12.57 -35.95 0.26
C GLN A 188 13.19 -34.79 -0.52
N LEU A 189 14.38 -34.39 -0.04
CA LEU A 189 15.49 -34.02 -0.90
C LEU A 189 15.90 -35.20 -1.81
N ARG A 190 15.96 -34.94 -3.12
CA ARG A 190 16.86 -35.58 -4.10
C ARG A 190 16.83 -34.66 -5.33
N ARG A 191 17.81 -33.78 -5.58
CA ARG A 191 19.23 -34.03 -5.95
C ARG A 191 19.33 -34.72 -7.31
N LEU A 192 19.89 -34.02 -8.30
CA LEU A 192 21.13 -34.34 -9.06
C LEU A 192 21.16 -33.42 -10.30
N ARG A 193 22.10 -32.48 -10.41
CA ARG A 193 23.53 -32.57 -10.78
C ARG A 193 23.79 -32.64 -12.29
N LEU A 194 24.58 -31.65 -12.73
CA LEU A 194 25.64 -31.69 -13.73
C LEU A 194 25.23 -31.89 -15.19
N SER A 195 25.45 -30.84 -16.01
CA SER A 195 26.45 -30.97 -17.08
C SER A 195 26.90 -29.59 -17.61
N ARG A 196 28.20 -29.36 -17.45
CA ARG A 196 29.11 -28.62 -18.35
C ARG A 196 29.05 -27.09 -18.40
N GLY A 197 30.18 -26.52 -17.98
CA GLY A 197 30.52 -25.10 -18.00
C GLY A 197 31.19 -24.64 -19.30
N PRO A 198 32.13 -23.68 -19.22
CA PRO A 198 32.26 -22.55 -20.15
C PRO A 198 33.32 -22.75 -21.25
N TRP A 199 33.16 -22.08 -22.39
CA TRP A 199 34.25 -21.80 -23.33
C TRP A 199 34.15 -20.37 -23.87
N THR A 200 35.28 -19.69 -23.78
CA THR A 200 35.69 -18.43 -24.41
C THR A 200 35.96 -18.61 -25.89
N MET A 201 35.60 -17.62 -26.71
CA MET A 201 36.50 -16.92 -27.63
C MET A 201 35.86 -15.61 -28.08
#